data_AF-A0A8T5NB77-F1
#
_entry.id   AF-A0A8T5NB77-F1
#
_cell.length_a   1.000
_cell.length_b   1.000
_cell.length_c   1.000
_cell.angle_alpha   90.00
_cell.angle_beta   90.00
_cell.angle_gamma   90.00
#
_symmetry.space_group_name_H-M   'P 1'
#
loop_
_entity.id
_entity.type
_entity.pdbx_description
1 polymer ?
#
loop_
_entity_poly.entity_id
_entity_poly.type
_entity_poly.pdbx_seq_one_letter_code
_entity_poly.pdbx_strand_id
1 'polypeptide(L)'
;MKEKDITAREFNPLEHRMVPMHEILEKNDLEKTLSEYNINKEQMPKIHITDPVAVSIKAKVGDVVRITRMSQTAGKSIFYRLVIA
;
A
#
# COMPACT_ATOMS: atom_id res chain seq x y z
N MET A 1 9.01 30.55 -8.48
CA MET A 1 9.22 29.10 -8.56
C MET A 1 9.85 28.65 -7.26
N LYS A 2 9.06 28.09 -6.33
CA LYS A 2 9.55 27.31 -5.21
C LYS A 2 8.72 26.02 -5.24
N GLU A 3 9.37 24.91 -5.51
CA GLU A 3 8.77 23.58 -5.38
C GLU A 3 8.24 23.48 -3.96
N LYS A 4 6.91 23.39 -3.82
CA LYS A 4 6.31 23.07 -2.54
C LYS A 4 6.54 21.59 -2.32
N ASP A 5 7.58 21.27 -1.55
CA ASP A 5 7.66 19.99 -0.86
C ASP A 5 6.33 19.80 -0.12
N ILE A 6 5.54 18.82 -0.56
CA ILE A 6 4.25 18.41 0.02
C ILE A 6 4.42 17.75 1.40
N THR A 7 5.56 17.96 2.06
CA THR A 7 5.95 17.46 3.38
C THR A 7 5.55 18.42 4.50
N ALA A 8 4.26 18.77 4.61
CA ALA A 8 3.79 19.64 5.68
C ALA A 8 2.48 19.11 6.32
N ARG A 9 2.47 17.83 6.68
CA ARG A 9 1.70 17.39 7.86
C ARG A 9 2.72 17.20 8.97
N GLU A 10 2.52 17.88 10.10
CA GLU A 10 3.31 17.64 11.33
C GLU A 10 3.20 16.18 11.81
N PHE A 11 2.24 15.44 11.27
CA PHE A 11 1.93 14.07 11.59
C PHE A 11 2.26 13.12 10.44
N ASN A 12 3.17 12.18 10.69
CA ASN A 12 3.45 11.07 9.79
C ASN A 12 2.42 9.94 10.02
N PRO A 13 1.49 9.68 9.08
CA PRO A 13 0.48 8.64 9.26
C PRO A 13 1.08 7.24 9.40
N LEU A 14 2.30 7.01 8.89
CA LEU A 14 2.97 5.70 8.96
C LEU A 14 3.45 5.33 10.37
N GLU A 15 3.66 6.31 11.25
CA GLU A 15 4.12 6.08 12.62
C GLU A 15 2.97 5.78 13.59
N HIS A 16 1.73 5.91 13.13
CA HIS A 16 0.57 5.70 13.96
C HIS A 16 0.33 4.22 14.23
N ARG A 17 0.09 3.86 15.51
CA ARG A 17 -0.14 2.46 15.93
C ARG A 17 -1.25 1.75 15.15
N MET A 18 -2.30 2.45 14.73
CA MET A 18 -3.40 1.85 13.97
C MET A 18 -3.12 1.72 12.47
N VAL A 19 -2.03 2.31 11.97
CA VAL A 19 -1.62 2.21 10.57
C VAL A 19 -0.61 1.07 10.46
N PRO A 20 -0.96 -0.05 9.78
CA PRO A 20 -0.03 -1.16 9.58
C PRO A 20 1.09 -0.75 8.60
N MET A 21 2.10 -1.62 8.47
CA MET A 21 3.22 -1.36 7.56
C MET A 21 2.77 -1.56 6.11
N HIS A 22 3.02 -0.56 5.26
CA HIS A 22 2.68 -0.57 3.84
C HIS A 22 3.95 -0.50 2.99
N GLU A 23 4.10 -1.43 2.05
CA GLU A 23 5.26 -1.54 1.16
C GLU A 23 4.79 -1.71 -0.30
N ILE A 24 5.47 -1.06 -1.25
CA ILE A 24 5.18 -1.26 -2.67
C ILE A 24 5.78 -2.61 -3.10
N LEU A 25 4.98 -3.44 -3.77
CA LEU A 25 5.43 -4.73 -4.26
C LEU A 25 6.22 -4.56 -5.57
N GLU A 26 7.35 -5.26 -5.69
CA GLU A 26 8.08 -5.34 -6.95
C GLU A 26 7.32 -6.18 -7.99
N LYS A 27 7.62 -5.95 -9.27
CA LYS A 27 6.94 -6.64 -10.38
C LYS A 27 7.04 -8.17 -10.30
N ASN A 28 8.21 -8.68 -9.92
CA ASN A 28 8.46 -10.12 -9.81
C ASN A 28 7.59 -10.77 -8.71
N ASP A 29 7.54 -10.14 -7.54
CA ASP A 29 6.71 -10.63 -6.42
C ASP A 29 5.22 -10.48 -6.71
N LEU A 30 4.84 -9.47 -7.49
CA LEU A 30 3.48 -9.27 -7.95
C LEU A 30 3.04 -10.40 -8.90
N GLU A 31 3.85 -10.78 -9.88
CA GLU A 31 3.53 -11.88 -10.79
C GLU A 31 3.37 -13.21 -10.05
N LYS A 32 4.24 -13.46 -9.06
CA LYS A 32 4.11 -14.63 -8.17
C LYS A 32 2.80 -14.60 -7.38
N THR A 33 2.48 -13.46 -6.76
CA THR A 33 1.25 -13.30 -5.96
C THR A 33 0.00 -13.50 -6.81
N LEU A 34 -0.03 -12.94 -8.03
CA LEU A 34 -1.15 -13.11 -8.96
C LEU A 34 -1.32 -14.58 -9.38
N SER A 35 -0.20 -15.28 -9.61
CA SER A 35 -0.20 -16.70 -9.98
C SER A 35 -0.61 -17.60 -8.82
N GLU A 36 -0.16 -17.31 -7.60
CA GLU A 36 -0.47 -18.09 -6.40
C GLU A 36 -1.96 -18.03 -6.05
N TYR A 37 -2.56 -16.84 -6.12
CA TYR A 37 -3.98 -16.65 -5.86
C TYR A 37 -4.86 -16.89 -7.10
N ASN A 38 -4.26 -17.07 -8.28
CA ASN A 38 -4.95 -17.19 -9.57
C ASN A 38 -5.98 -16.06 -9.81
N ILE A 39 -5.56 -14.82 -9.57
CA ILE A 39 -6.40 -13.63 -9.71
C ILE A 39 -5.76 -12.59 -10.65
N ASN A 40 -6.61 -11.73 -11.19
CA ASN A 40 -6.19 -10.52 -11.90
C ASN A 40 -5.99 -9.35 -10.92
N LYS A 41 -5.12 -8.39 -11.30
CA LYS A 41 -4.87 -7.17 -10.50
C LYS A 41 -6.15 -6.44 -10.11
N GLU A 42 -7.10 -6.36 -11.03
CA GLU A 42 -8.37 -5.64 -10.88
C GLU A 42 -9.30 -6.25 -9.82
N GLN A 43 -9.11 -7.53 -9.51
CA GLN A 43 -9.86 -8.26 -8.49
C GLN A 43 -9.31 -8.04 -7.08
N MET A 44 -8.13 -7.41 -6.95
CA MET A 44 -7.58 -7.06 -5.65
C MET A 44 -8.39 -5.93 -5.00
N PRO A 45 -8.47 -5.90 -3.66
CA PRO A 45 -8.99 -4.75 -2.93
C PRO A 45 -8.30 -3.46 -3.37
N LYS A 46 -9.04 -2.36 -3.50
CA LYS A 46 -8.54 -1.12 -4.10
C LYS A 46 -8.20 -0.08 -3.02
N ILE A 47 -7.24 0.78 -3.30
CA ILE A 47 -6.88 1.95 -2.51
C ILE A 47 -6.75 3.17 -3.43
N HIS A 48 -7.28 4.32 -3.03
CA HIS A 48 -7.18 5.52 -3.84
C HIS A 48 -5.78 6.14 -3.73
N ILE A 49 -5.32 6.76 -4.81
CA ILE A 49 -4.08 7.53 -4.85
C ILE A 49 -4.10 8.72 -3.87
N THR A 50 -5.30 9.20 -3.53
CA THR A 50 -5.51 10.28 -2.56
C THR A 50 -5.39 9.83 -1.10
N ASP A 51 -5.26 8.53 -0.83
CA ASP A 51 -5.08 8.02 0.52
C ASP A 51 -3.76 8.55 1.12
N PRO A 52 -3.77 9.09 2.36
CA PRO A 52 -2.57 9.61 3.01
C PRO A 52 -1.39 8.63 3.00
N VAL A 53 -1.65 7.33 3.18
CA VAL A 53 -0.62 6.29 3.18
C VAL A 53 -0.05 6.10 1.78
N ALA A 54 -0.91 6.05 0.75
CA ALA A 54 -0.49 5.92 -0.65
C ALA A 54 0.39 7.13 -1.08
N VAL A 55 0.03 8.34 -0.64
CA VAL A 55 0.82 9.56 -0.86
C VAL A 55 2.16 9.48 -0.12
N SER A 56 2.17 9.06 1.14
CA SER A 56 3.39 8.94 1.95
C SER A 56 4.40 7.94 1.37
N ILE A 57 3.93 6.81 0.83
CA ILE A 57 4.79 5.79 0.20
C ILE A 57 5.11 6.12 -1.27
N LYS A 58 4.61 7.23 -1.81
CA LYS A 58 4.78 7.66 -3.21
C LYS A 58 4.31 6.60 -4.23
N ALA A 59 3.24 5.88 -3.90
CA ALA A 59 2.68 4.90 -4.82
C ALA A 59 2.06 5.57 -6.05
N LYS A 60 2.01 4.85 -7.17
CA LYS A 60 1.39 5.28 -8.43
C LYS A 60 0.18 4.43 -8.75
N VAL A 61 -0.70 4.97 -9.60
CA VAL A 61 -1.85 4.22 -10.11
C VAL A 61 -1.36 2.96 -10.83
N GLY A 62 -1.90 1.80 -10.46
CA GLY A 62 -1.50 0.49 -10.97
C GLY A 62 -0.46 -0.24 -10.11
N ASP A 63 0.12 0.41 -9.11
CA ASP A 63 0.99 -0.26 -8.13
C ASP A 63 0.16 -1.11 -7.17
N VAL A 64 0.78 -2.17 -6.66
CA VAL A 64 0.19 -3.01 -5.61
C VAL A 64 0.95 -2.81 -4.32
N VAL A 65 0.21 -2.54 -3.26
CA VAL A 65 0.74 -2.29 -1.93
C VAL A 65 0.51 -3.52 -1.06
N ARG A 66 1.59 -4.03 -0.47
CA ARG A 66 1.57 -5.06 0.57
C ARG A 66 1.36 -4.41 1.92
N ILE A 67 0.38 -4.90 2.65
CA ILE A 67 0.02 -4.42 3.98
C ILE A 67 0.30 -5.55 4.96
N THR A 68 1.25 -5.33 5.85
CA THR A 68 1.60 -6.27 6.91
C THR A 68 1.03 -5.77 8.23
N ARG A 69 0.04 -6.48 8.79
CA ARG A 69 -0.54 -6.17 10.09
C ARG A 69 -0.30 -7.28 11.11
N MET A 70 -0.12 -6.89 12.36
CA MET A 70 -0.14 -7.83 13.49
C MET A 70 -1.60 -8.11 13.85
N SER A 71 -2.02 -9.36 13.69
CA SER A 71 -3.34 -9.86 14.08
C SER A 71 -3.23 -10.64 15.37
N GLN A 72 -4.19 -10.45 16.29
CA GLN A 72 -4.23 -11.20 17.54
C GLN A 72 -4.45 -12.70 17.34
N THR A 73 -5.14 -13.09 16.26
CA THR A 73 -5.46 -14.50 15.97
C THR A 73 -4.40 -15.20 15.13
N ALA A 74 -3.95 -14.53 14.07
CA ALA A 74 -3.05 -15.12 13.06
C ALA A 74 -1.57 -14.71 13.24
N GLY A 75 -1.25 -13.89 14.25
CA GLY A 75 0.08 -13.31 14.42
C GLY A 75 0.39 -12.28 13.35
N LYS A 76 0.86 -12.70 12.18
CA LYS A 76 1.20 -11.82 11.05
C LYS A 76 0.25 -12.09 9.88
N SER A 77 -0.46 -11.06 9.44
CA SER A 77 -1.42 -11.15 8.33
C SER A 77 -1.04 -10.17 7.22
N ILE A 78 -0.97 -10.70 5.99
CA ILE A 78 -0.55 -9.97 4.80
C ILE A 78 -1.77 -9.73 3.91
N PHE A 79 -1.95 -8.48 3.47
CA PHE A 79 -2.96 -8.10 2.50
C PHE A 79 -2.32 -7.40 1.32
N TYR A 80 -2.95 -7.49 0.15
CA TYR A 80 -2.53 -6.81 -1.07
C TYR A 80 -3.63 -5.87 -1.53
N ARG A 81 -3.27 -4.64 -1.91
CA ARG A 81 -4.22 -3.66 -2.47
C ARG A 81 -3.71 -3.01 -3.74
N LEU A 82 -4.58 -2.85 -4.74
CA LEU A 82 -4.28 -2.15 -5.98
C LEU A 82 -4.56 -0.66 -5.85
N VAL A 83 -3.60 0.18 -6.24
CA VAL A 83 -3.74 1.63 -6.26
C VAL A 83 -4.54 2.07 -7.50
N ILE A 84 -5.64 2.77 -7.26
CA ILE A 84 -6.51 3.35 -8.29
C ILE A 84 -6.51 4.87 -8.20
N ALA A 85 -6.86 5.53 -9.30
CA ALA A 85 -7.11 6.97 -9.33
C ALA A 85 -8.40 7.32 -8.55
#